data_AF-A0A2S3UPY8-F1
#
_entry.id   AF-A0A2S3UPY8-F1
#
_cell.length_a   1.000
_cell.length_b   1.000
_cell.length_c   1.000
_cell.angle_alpha   90.00
_cell.angle_beta   90.00
_cell.angle_gamma   90.00
#
_symmetry.space_group_name_H-M   'P 1'
#
loop_
_entity.id
_entity.type
_entity.pdbx_description
1 polymer ?
#
loop_
_entity_poly.entity_id
_entity_poly.type
_entity_poly.pdbx_seq_one_letter_code
_entity_poly.pdbx_strand_id
1 'polypeptide(L)'
;MLNVTPEDVLVRLIEAVEVIAVTGKGDGPQAVLAAWPEYKGKIAKRRRHFSPAQVSRAEEALGWFFLVEDADARRALQFEVMCKAGGGKFSAVCRKYGWKRSTVTSRNRVVLKRLAERL
;
A
#
# COMPACT_ATOMS: atom_id res chain seq x y z
N MET A 1 16.77 4.52 18.52
CA MET A 1 15.56 4.44 17.68
C MET A 1 15.87 3.44 16.59
N LEU A 2 15.05 2.39 16.40
CA LEU A 2 15.26 1.45 15.30
C LEU A 2 15.08 2.23 14.00
N ASN A 3 16.12 2.29 13.16
CA ASN A 3 16.01 2.92 11.85
C ASN A 3 14.98 2.13 11.03
N VAL A 4 13.85 2.74 10.72
CA VAL A 4 12.85 2.15 9.82
C VAL A 4 13.49 2.01 8.45
N THR A 5 13.48 0.81 7.87
CA THR A 5 14.03 0.58 6.53
C THR A 5 12.96 0.78 5.46
N PRO A 6 13.33 1.07 4.20
CA PRO A 6 12.37 1.12 3.08
C PRO A 6 11.58 -0.20 2.94
N GLU A 7 12.22 -1.32 3.23
CA GLU A 7 11.63 -2.65 3.26
C GLU A 7 10.57 -2.77 4.36
N ASP A 8 10.83 -2.28 5.57
CA ASP A 8 9.86 -2.27 6.68
C ASP A 8 8.63 -1.43 6.34
N VAL A 9 8.83 -0.27 5.71
CA VAL A 9 7.72 0.59 5.25
C VAL A 9 6.86 -0.18 4.25
N LEU A 10 7.48 -0.83 3.27
CA LEU A 10 6.76 -1.60 2.26
C LEU A 10 5.99 -2.77 2.87
N VAL A 11 6.58 -3.52 3.80
CA VAL A 11 5.93 -4.64 4.49
C VAL A 11 4.71 -4.14 5.27
N ARG A 12 4.86 -3.07 6.06
CA ARG A 12 3.75 -2.49 6.84
C ARG A 12 2.63 -1.97 5.96
N LEU A 13 2.95 -1.35 4.83
CA LEU A 13 1.93 -0.91 3.86
C LEU A 13 1.17 -2.10 3.25
N ILE A 14 1.86 -3.21 2.95
CA ILE A 14 1.23 -4.43 2.43
C ILE A 14 0.29 -5.02 3.49
N GLU A 15 0.77 -5.21 4.72
CA GLU A 15 -0.04 -5.71 5.82
C GLU A 15 -1.26 -4.82 6.08
N ALA A 16 -1.10 -3.51 6.01
CA ALA A 16 -2.20 -2.56 6.18
C ALA A 16 -3.29 -2.74 5.13
N VAL A 17 -2.90 -2.95 3.86
CA VAL A 17 -3.85 -3.23 2.78
C VAL A 17 -4.57 -4.57 3.00
N GLU A 18 -3.86 -5.61 3.46
CA GLU A 18 -4.48 -6.90 3.79
C GLU A 18 -5.50 -6.78 4.93
N VAL A 19 -5.16 -6.06 6.01
CA VAL A 19 -6.03 -5.83 7.18
C VAL A 19 -7.30 -5.10 6.78
N ILE A 20 -7.19 -4.01 6.03
CA ILE A 20 -8.33 -3.16 5.65
C ILE A 20 -9.20 -3.82 4.59
N ALA A 21 -8.61 -4.61 3.68
CA ALA A 21 -9.36 -5.41 2.72
C ALA A 21 -10.24 -6.46 3.41
N VAL A 22 -9.80 -7.05 4.52
CA VAL A 22 -10.54 -8.07 5.28
C VAL A 22 -11.55 -7.45 6.23
N THR A 23 -11.16 -6.42 6.98
CA THR A 23 -12.00 -5.87 8.05
C THR A 23 -13.13 -4.99 7.52
N GLY A 24 -12.96 -4.38 6.34
CA GLY A 24 -13.93 -3.45 5.76
C GLY A 24 -14.14 -2.16 6.58
N LYS A 25 -13.64 -2.12 7.81
CA LYS A 25 -13.53 -0.97 8.69
C LYS A 25 -12.36 -0.13 8.22
N GLY A 26 -12.67 0.91 7.47
CA GLY A 26 -11.75 2.01 7.23
C GLY A 26 -12.50 3.27 7.61
N ASP A 27 -12.40 3.68 8.87
CA ASP A 27 -12.53 5.10 9.21
C ASP A 27 -11.25 5.86 8.82
N GLY A 28 -10.20 5.12 8.43
CA GLY A 28 -9.07 5.63 7.66
C GLY A 28 -9.49 6.17 6.27
N PRO A 29 -8.59 6.92 5.61
CA PRO A 29 -8.93 7.74 4.44
C PRO A 29 -9.48 6.92 3.27
N GLN A 30 -10.81 6.91 3.16
CA GLN A 30 -11.57 6.20 2.12
C GLN A 30 -11.07 6.50 0.70
N ALA A 31 -10.47 7.68 0.48
CA ALA A 31 -9.85 8.11 -0.77
C ALA A 31 -8.72 7.18 -1.25
N VAL A 32 -7.94 6.58 -0.34
CA VAL A 32 -6.84 5.65 -0.70
C VAL A 32 -7.41 4.36 -1.27
N LEU A 33 -8.49 3.87 -0.67
CA LEU A 33 -9.17 2.63 -1.04
C LEU A 33 -10.03 2.77 -2.30
N ALA A 34 -10.61 3.95 -2.53
CA ALA A 34 -11.43 4.26 -3.71
C ALA A 34 -10.62 4.18 -5.03
N ALA A 35 -9.31 4.38 -4.97
CA ALA A 35 -8.42 4.21 -6.13
C ALA A 35 -8.30 2.75 -6.60
N TRP A 36 -8.84 1.79 -5.85
CA TRP A 36 -8.71 0.36 -6.10
C TRP A 36 -10.08 -0.24 -6.43
N PRO A 37 -10.53 -0.28 -7.70
CA PRO A 37 -11.88 -0.73 -8.02
C PRO A 37 -12.15 -2.24 -7.86
N GLU A 38 -11.17 -3.08 -7.49
CA GLU A 38 -11.33 -4.55 -7.50
C GLU A 38 -10.66 -5.32 -6.34
N TYR A 39 -10.16 -4.63 -5.30
CA TYR A 39 -9.25 -5.26 -4.32
C TYR A 39 -9.96 -6.13 -3.26
N LYS A 40 -11.18 -5.76 -2.82
CA LYS A 40 -11.87 -6.40 -1.69
C LYS A 40 -12.09 -7.91 -1.88
N GLY A 41 -12.39 -8.36 -3.11
CA GLY A 41 -12.63 -9.78 -3.40
C GLY A 41 -11.37 -10.63 -3.67
N LYS A 42 -10.25 -9.99 -4.04
CA LYS A 42 -9.00 -10.69 -4.46
C LYS A 42 -7.99 -10.83 -3.33
N ILE A 43 -7.93 -9.84 -2.42
CA ILE A 43 -6.97 -9.79 -1.30
C ILE A 43 -7.40 -10.64 -0.10
N ALA A 44 -8.71 -10.86 0.06
CA ALA A 44 -9.27 -11.52 1.24
C ALA A 44 -9.18 -13.06 1.21
N LYS A 45 -8.01 -13.67 1.44
CA LYS A 45 -7.93 -15.13 1.69
C LYS A 45 -6.94 -15.63 2.75
N ARG A 46 -6.08 -14.83 3.38
CA ARG A 46 -5.05 -15.38 4.32
C ARG A 46 -5.38 -15.34 5.81
N ARG A 47 -6.07 -14.31 6.32
CA ARG A 47 -6.47 -14.22 7.75
C ARG A 47 -7.83 -13.55 7.87
N ARG A 48 -8.71 -14.10 8.73
CA ARG A 48 -10.10 -13.64 8.92
C ARG A 48 -10.29 -12.74 10.16
N HIS A 49 -9.30 -12.68 11.04
CA HIS A 49 -9.39 -11.94 12.30
C HIS A 49 -8.10 -11.16 12.55
N PHE A 50 -8.27 -9.88 12.87
CA PHE A 50 -7.22 -8.96 13.27
C PHE A 50 -7.62 -8.31 14.59
N SER A 51 -6.67 -8.13 15.50
CA SER A 51 -6.91 -7.43 16.77
C SER A 51 -7.10 -5.93 16.53
N PRO A 52 -7.77 -5.19 17.45
CA PRO A 52 -7.89 -3.73 17.34
C PRO A 52 -6.55 -3.02 17.18
N ALA A 53 -5.50 -3.51 17.84
CA ALA A 53 -4.15 -2.97 17.71
C ALA A 53 -3.57 -3.17 16.29
N GLN A 54 -3.89 -4.27 15.61
CA GLN A 54 -3.48 -4.49 14.21
C GLN A 54 -4.22 -3.55 13.26
N VAL A 55 -5.51 -3.31 13.49
CA VAL A 55 -6.30 -2.34 12.71
C VAL A 55 -5.75 -0.93 12.89
N SER A 56 -5.51 -0.51 14.13
CA SER A 56 -4.95 0.81 14.42
C SER A 56 -3.58 1.04 13.74
N ARG A 57 -2.68 0.06 13.78
CA ARG A 57 -1.41 0.13 13.05
C ARG A 57 -1.57 0.15 11.53
N ALA A 58 -2.58 -0.54 11.00
CA ALA A 58 -2.87 -0.52 9.57
C ALA A 58 -3.37 0.86 9.13
N GLU A 59 -4.24 1.49 9.92
CA GLU A 59 -4.73 2.85 9.67
C GLU A 59 -3.60 3.88 9.71
N GLU A 60 -2.70 3.77 10.69
CA GLU A 60 -1.48 4.60 10.76
C GLU A 60 -0.63 4.44 9.49
N ALA A 61 -0.34 3.20 9.08
CA ALA A 61 0.46 2.93 7.90
C ALA A 61 -0.18 3.44 6.60
N LEU A 62 -1.51 3.34 6.46
CA LEU A 62 -2.21 3.94 5.32
C LEU A 62 -2.10 5.47 5.29
N GLY A 63 -2.00 6.11 6.47
CA GLY A 63 -1.73 7.53 6.60
C GLY A 63 -0.41 7.96 5.94
N TRP A 64 0.57 7.07 5.82
CA TRP A 64 1.86 7.40 5.22
C TRP A 64 1.78 7.72 3.73
N PHE A 65 0.73 7.29 3.02
CA PHE A 65 0.50 7.72 1.64
C PHE A 65 0.30 9.24 1.53
N PHE A 66 -0.16 9.93 2.58
CA PHE A 66 -0.30 11.39 2.57
C PHE A 66 1.05 12.12 2.68
N LEU A 67 2.09 11.43 3.13
CA LEU A 67 3.46 11.95 3.14
C LEU A 67 4.11 11.90 1.75
N VAL A 68 3.47 11.27 0.76
CA VAL A 68 3.90 11.28 -0.65
C VAL A 68 3.17 12.41 -1.38
N GLU A 69 3.89 13.51 -1.60
CA GLU A 69 3.37 14.74 -2.20
C GLU A 69 3.05 14.59 -3.69
N ASP A 70 3.89 13.87 -4.44
CA ASP A 70 3.69 13.59 -5.86
C ASP A 70 2.53 12.60 -6.03
N ALA A 71 1.44 13.05 -6.63
CA ALA A 71 0.22 12.27 -6.79
C ALA A 71 0.40 11.02 -7.67
N ASP A 72 1.25 11.09 -8.70
CA ASP A 72 1.52 9.96 -9.59
C ASP A 72 2.41 8.93 -8.91
N ALA A 73 3.42 9.38 -8.17
CA ALA A 73 4.29 8.52 -7.36
C ALA A 73 3.48 7.82 -6.26
N ARG A 74 2.59 8.57 -5.58
CA ARG A 74 1.67 8.01 -4.58
C ARG A 74 0.77 6.95 -5.19
N ARG A 75 0.14 7.23 -6.34
CA ARG A 75 -0.72 6.28 -7.04
C ARG A 75 0.06 5.04 -7.48
N ALA A 76 1.25 5.20 -8.02
CA ALA A 76 2.11 4.10 -8.43
C ALA A 76 2.53 3.20 -7.25
N LEU A 77 2.86 3.80 -6.11
CA LEU A 77 3.17 3.07 -4.88
C LEU A 77 1.94 2.32 -4.35
N GLN A 78 0.78 2.98 -4.28
CA GLN A 78 -0.49 2.37 -3.89
C GLN A 78 -0.81 1.12 -4.72
N PHE A 79 -0.63 1.18 -6.04
CA PHE A 79 -0.83 0.03 -6.91
C PHE A 79 0.19 -1.09 -6.69
N GLU A 80 1.46 -0.77 -6.44
CA GLU A 80 2.47 -1.79 -6.12
C GLU A 80 2.12 -2.52 -4.83
N VAL A 81 1.82 -1.78 -3.77
CA VAL A 81 1.44 -2.32 -2.45
C VAL A 81 0.21 -3.22 -2.58
N MET A 82 -0.84 -2.73 -3.24
CA MET A 82 -2.08 -3.49 -3.47
C MET A 82 -1.83 -4.80 -4.24
N CYS A 83 -0.99 -4.76 -5.28
CA CYS A 83 -0.65 -5.97 -6.03
C CYS A 83 0.15 -6.97 -5.19
N LYS A 84 1.06 -6.49 -4.34
CA LYS A 84 1.84 -7.35 -3.42
C LYS A 84 0.96 -7.95 -2.32
N ALA A 85 -0.08 -7.26 -1.89
CA ALA A 85 -1.13 -7.78 -1.01
C ALA A 85 -2.07 -8.80 -1.71
N GLY A 86 -1.87 -9.08 -3.00
CA GLY A 86 -2.64 -10.10 -3.72
C GLY A 86 -3.81 -9.58 -4.56
N GLY A 87 -3.94 -8.25 -4.72
CA GLY A 87 -5.03 -7.68 -5.52
C GLY A 87 -4.85 -7.82 -7.05
N GLY A 88 -3.72 -8.36 -7.51
CA GLY A 88 -3.48 -8.68 -8.91
C GLY A 88 -2.00 -8.63 -9.30
N LYS A 89 -1.74 -8.76 -10.61
CA LYS A 89 -0.38 -8.67 -11.16
C LYS A 89 0.01 -7.20 -11.40
N PHE A 90 1.07 -6.74 -10.75
CA PHE A 90 1.58 -5.38 -10.93
C PHE A 90 1.95 -5.07 -12.39
N SER A 91 2.42 -6.05 -13.15
CA SER A 91 2.69 -5.89 -14.59
C SER A 91 1.45 -5.55 -15.42
N ALA A 92 0.28 -6.09 -15.05
CA ALA A 92 -0.98 -5.78 -15.74
C ALA A 92 -1.42 -4.34 -15.45
N VAL A 93 -1.25 -3.89 -14.20
CA VAL A 93 -1.50 -2.49 -13.82
C VAL A 93 -0.58 -1.55 -14.57
N CYS A 94 0.74 -1.82 -14.58
CA CYS A 94 1.69 -1.01 -15.33
C CYS A 94 1.31 -0.92 -16.81
N ARG A 95 0.90 -2.02 -17.45
CA ARG A 95 0.43 -2.01 -18.85
C ARG A 95 -0.80 -1.11 -19.03
N LYS A 96 -1.79 -1.21 -18.13
CA LYS A 96 -3.02 -0.40 -18.18
C LYS A 96 -2.73 1.11 -18.14
N TYR A 97 -1.73 1.52 -17.37
CA TYR A 97 -1.35 2.94 -17.21
C TYR A 97 -0.19 3.37 -18.13
N GLY A 98 0.25 2.53 -19.08
CA GLY A 98 1.37 2.85 -19.98
C GLY A 98 2.73 2.96 -19.27
N TRP A 99 2.87 2.39 -18.07
CA TRP A 99 4.08 2.45 -17.28
C TRP A 99 5.06 1.32 -17.61
N LYS A 100 6.35 1.66 -17.69
CA LYS A 100 7.42 0.66 -17.69
C LYS A 100 7.63 0.14 -16.27
N ARG A 101 7.37 -1.15 -16.03
CA ARG A 101 7.43 -1.77 -14.70
C ARG A 101 8.76 -1.52 -13.97
N SER A 102 9.90 -1.71 -14.65
CA SER A 102 11.22 -1.51 -14.03
C SER A 102 11.41 -0.08 -13.56
N THR A 103 10.97 0.90 -14.36
CA THR A 103 11.05 2.32 -14.03
C THR A 103 10.19 2.65 -12.81
N VAL A 104 8.94 2.16 -12.77
CA VAL A 104 8.06 2.40 -11.62
C VAL A 104 8.59 1.74 -10.36
N THR A 105 9.05 0.49 -10.42
CA THR A 105 9.65 -0.18 -9.26
C THR A 105 10.86 0.59 -8.72
N SER A 106 11.75 1.09 -9.60
CA SER A 106 12.88 1.93 -9.16
C SER A 106 12.41 3.26 -8.53
N ARG A 107 11.39 3.91 -9.09
CA ARG A 107 10.82 5.14 -8.51
C ARG A 107 10.19 4.87 -7.15
N ASN A 108 9.42 3.80 -7.01
CA ASN A 108 8.78 3.43 -5.75
C ASN A 108 9.81 3.12 -4.65
N ARG A 109 10.97 2.51 -4.99
CA ARG A 109 12.08 2.35 -4.03
C ARG A 109 12.58 3.69 -3.47
N VAL A 110 12.69 4.72 -4.33
CA VAL A 110 13.08 6.06 -3.89
C VAL A 110 12.00 6.68 -2.99
N VAL A 111 10.72 6.49 -3.33
CA VAL A 111 9.61 6.95 -2.48
C VAL A 111 9.63 6.27 -1.11
N LEU A 112 9.81 4.95 -1.08
CA LEU A 112 9.92 4.18 0.17
C LEU A 112 11.11 4.63 1.03
N LYS A 113 12.25 4.95 0.41
CA LYS A 113 13.40 5.52 1.12
C LYS A 113 13.07 6.87 1.76
N ARG A 114 12.42 7.77 1.03
CA ARG A 114 11.99 9.07 1.56
C ARG A 114 10.94 8.94 2.66
N LEU A 115 10.05 7.96 2.56
CA LEU A 115 9.10 7.65 3.63
C LEU A 115 9.83 7.15 4.88
N ALA A 116 10.76 6.22 4.73
CA ALA A 116 11.56 5.70 5.84
C ALA A 116 12.38 6.81 6.55
N GLU A 117 12.84 7.82 5.82
CA GLU A 117 13.54 8.98 6.40
C GLU A 117 12.61 9.94 7.17
N ARG A 118 11.29 9.88 6.93
CA ARG A 118 10.27 10.74 7.55
C ARG A 118 9.52 10.05 8.72
N LEU A 119 9.73 8.76 8.93
CA LEU A 119 9.07 7.92 9.94
C LEU A 119 10.02 7.57 11.09
#